data_AF-A0AAU9NBR1-F1
#
_entry.id   AF-A0AAU9NBR1-F1
#
_cell.length_a   1.000
_cell.length_b   1.000
_cell.length_c   1.000
_cell.angle_alpha   90.00
_cell.angle_beta   90.00
_cell.angle_gamma   90.00
#
_symmetry.space_group_name_H-M   'P 1'
#
loop_
_entity.id
_entity.type
_entity.pdbx_description
1 polymer ?
#
loop_
_entity_poly.entity_id
_entity_poly.type
_entity_poly.pdbx_seq_one_letter_code
_entity_poly.pdbx_strand_id
1 'polypeptide(L)'
;MRSCITDVASMLFDSIITRDSMITITIRKHLAEKLRSVFAMLHRLEDVSDQSFNPKQRGESVAGGSRKEGPKAPVKPIVKNEPKGKEKLFRDDPILDIEDEEAPTEEELKRRKVRESELDEHQRIIREAEDKDRAEKEAQATLQSKKLLFPKWTLKQIQRDAVDLPSQYWRLGKWMLRLLRS
;
A
#
# COMPACT_ATOMS: atom_id res chain seq x y z
N MET A 1 -12.74 -21.22 18.70
CA MET A 1 -11.65 -20.30 19.12
C MET A 1 -11.49 -19.13 18.14
N ARG A 2 -12.47 -18.20 18.08
CA ARG A 2 -12.37 -16.95 17.30
C ARG A 2 -12.47 -15.67 18.17
N SER A 3 -12.65 -15.83 19.49
CA SER A 3 -12.82 -14.72 20.43
C SER A 3 -11.51 -13.97 20.65
N CYS A 4 -10.42 -14.69 20.94
CA CYS A 4 -9.17 -14.09 21.41
C CYS A 4 -8.52 -13.13 20.39
N ILE A 5 -8.64 -13.40 19.09
CA ILE A 5 -8.04 -12.56 18.04
C ILE A 5 -8.81 -11.25 17.90
N THR A 6 -10.13 -11.30 17.98
CA THR A 6 -11.01 -10.13 17.87
C THR A 6 -10.85 -9.21 19.08
N ASP A 7 -10.67 -9.78 20.26
CA ASP A 7 -10.48 -9.05 21.52
C ASP A 7 -9.14 -8.30 21.52
N VAL A 8 -8.05 -8.94 21.07
CA VAL A 8 -6.72 -8.31 20.96
C VAL A 8 -6.72 -7.22 19.87
N ALA A 9 -7.36 -7.46 18.72
CA ALA A 9 -7.48 -6.47 17.68
C ALA A 9 -8.23 -5.22 18.17
N SER A 10 -9.33 -5.42 18.90
CA SER A 10 -10.12 -4.31 19.46
C SER A 10 -9.32 -3.48 20.46
N MET A 11 -8.57 -4.13 21.37
CA MET A 11 -7.71 -3.44 22.33
C MET A 11 -6.56 -2.66 21.67
N LEU A 12 -5.97 -3.20 20.59
CA LEU A 12 -4.93 -2.51 19.83
C LEU A 12 -5.50 -1.29 19.09
N PHE A 13 -6.67 -1.42 18.46
CA PHE A 13 -7.34 -0.29 17.82
C PHE A 13 -7.71 0.80 18.83
N ASP A 14 -8.27 0.44 19.98
CA ASP A 14 -8.57 1.40 21.05
C ASP A 14 -7.30 2.09 21.56
N SER A 15 -6.20 1.35 21.71
CA SER A 15 -4.92 1.92 22.14
C SER A 15 -4.33 2.90 21.12
N ILE A 16 -4.47 2.60 19.81
CA ILE A 16 -4.04 3.49 18.72
C ILE A 16 -4.93 4.73 18.69
N ILE A 17 -6.26 4.56 18.69
CA ILE A 17 -7.22 5.67 18.70
C ILE A 17 -7.01 6.58 19.93
N THR A 18 -6.73 5.99 21.09
CA THR A 18 -6.53 6.73 22.34
C THR A 18 -5.18 7.47 22.36
N ARG A 19 -4.09 6.86 21.87
CA ARG A 19 -2.77 7.51 21.81
C ARG A 19 -2.66 8.55 20.70
N ASP A 20 -3.31 8.30 19.56
CA ASP A 20 -3.42 9.29 18.47
C ASP A 20 -4.50 10.33 18.71
N SER A 21 -5.19 10.33 19.86
CA SER A 21 -6.17 11.37 20.17
C SER A 21 -5.53 12.75 20.15
N MET A 22 -4.30 12.90 20.65
CA MET A 22 -3.59 14.18 20.65
C MET A 22 -3.23 14.65 19.24
N ILE A 23 -2.74 13.74 18.39
CA ILE A 23 -2.40 14.02 16.99
C ILE A 23 -3.68 14.32 16.20
N THR A 24 -4.71 13.50 16.38
CA THR A 24 -6.02 13.65 15.72
C THR A 24 -6.71 14.95 16.14
N ILE A 25 -6.69 15.31 17.43
CA ILE A 25 -7.22 16.59 17.93
C ILE A 25 -6.45 17.75 17.34
N THR A 26 -5.11 17.67 17.29
CA THR A 26 -4.26 18.73 16.72
C THR A 26 -4.52 18.92 15.23
N ILE A 27 -4.61 17.84 14.45
CA ILE A 27 -4.94 17.88 13.02
C ILE A 27 -6.35 18.43 12.82
N ARG A 28 -7.35 17.97 13.58
CA ARG A 28 -8.73 18.46 13.49
C ARG A 28 -8.83 19.95 13.82
N LYS A 29 -8.12 20.43 14.85
CA LYS A 29 -8.06 21.84 15.23
C LYS A 29 -7.44 22.67 14.11
N HIS A 30 -6.30 22.26 13.58
CA HIS A 30 -5.61 22.95 12.49
C HIS A 30 -6.47 23.01 11.22
N LEU A 31 -7.16 21.91 10.90
CA LEU A 31 -8.07 21.85 9.76
C LEU A 31 -9.27 22.79 9.96
N ALA A 32 -9.87 22.80 11.15
CA ALA A 32 -10.99 23.68 11.48
C ALA A 32 -10.60 25.17 11.40
N GLU A 33 -9.41 25.54 11.87
CA GLU A 33 -8.89 26.91 11.75
C GLU A 33 -8.67 27.33 10.28
N LYS A 34 -8.11 26.45 9.46
CA LYS A 34 -7.95 26.70 8.01
C LYS A 34 -9.29 26.83 7.30
N LEU A 35 -10.21 25.91 7.56
CA LEU A 35 -11.55 25.94 6.96
C LEU A 35 -12.33 27.20 7.37
N ARG A 36 -12.21 27.65 8.63
CA ARG A 36 -12.84 28.89 9.10
C ARG A 36 -12.39 30.10 8.28
N SER A 37 -11.10 30.21 7.95
CA SER A 37 -10.59 31.29 7.09
C SER A 37 -11.20 31.24 5.68
N VAL A 38 -11.31 30.04 5.11
CA VAL A 38 -11.96 29.86 3.80
C VAL A 38 -13.43 30.25 3.84
N PHE A 39 -14.17 29.82 4.87
CA PHE A 39 -15.58 30.20 5.03
C PHE A 39 -15.78 31.70 5.21
N ALA A 40 -14.90 32.39 5.94
CA ALA A 40 -14.95 33.84 6.08
C ALA A 40 -14.73 34.56 4.74
N MET A 41 -13.86 34.04 3.87
CA MET A 41 -13.69 34.57 2.51
C MET A 41 -14.92 34.30 1.63
N LEU A 42 -15.50 33.11 1.72
CA LEU A 42 -16.71 32.77 0.96
C LEU A 42 -17.90 33.66 1.37
N HIS A 43 -18.09 33.89 2.65
CA HIS A 43 -19.18 34.76 3.13
C HIS A 43 -19.00 36.20 2.63
N ARG A 44 -17.77 36.70 2.59
CA ARG A 44 -17.46 38.01 2.00
C ARG A 44 -17.75 38.07 0.50
N LEU A 45 -17.63 36.95 -0.22
CA LEU A 45 -17.96 36.87 -1.64
C LEU A 45 -19.46 36.72 -1.87
N GLU A 46 -20.16 36.04 -0.97
CA GLU A 46 -21.62 35.90 -0.98
C GLU A 46 -22.30 37.27 -0.80
N ASP A 47 -21.83 38.07 0.18
CA ASP A 47 -22.31 39.44 0.39
C ASP A 47 -22.00 40.39 -0.80
N VAL A 48 -20.99 40.06 -1.63
CA VAL A 48 -20.68 40.80 -2.86
C VAL A 48 -21.60 40.38 -4.01
N SER A 49 -22.19 39.19 -3.96
CA SER A 49 -23.05 38.66 -5.03
C SER A 49 -24.48 39.20 -4.99
N ASP A 50 -24.93 39.75 -3.87
CA ASP A 50 -26.22 40.46 -3.76
C ASP A 50 -26.18 41.88 -4.34
N GLN A 51 -24.99 42.38 -4.68
CA GLN A 51 -24.86 43.59 -5.48
C GLN A 51 -25.14 43.22 -6.94
N SER A 52 -26.42 43.18 -7.29
CA SER A 52 -26.93 42.93 -8.63
C SER A 52 -26.31 43.89 -9.65
N PHE A 53 -25.16 43.51 -10.22
CA PHE A 53 -24.64 44.13 -11.42
C PHE A 53 -25.57 43.71 -12.54
N ASN A 54 -26.49 44.60 -12.93
CA ASN A 54 -27.25 44.49 -14.17
C ASN A 54 -26.25 44.37 -15.33
N PRO A 55 -26.02 43.16 -15.89
CA PRO A 55 -25.11 43.02 -17.00
C PRO A 55 -25.87 43.54 -18.22
N LYS A 56 -25.39 44.64 -18.78
CA LYS A 56 -25.88 45.15 -20.07
C LYS A 56 -25.44 44.18 -21.16
N GLN A 57 -26.26 43.16 -21.38
CA GLN A 57 -26.08 42.07 -22.33
C GLN A 57 -26.09 42.61 -23.77
N ARG A 58 -24.91 42.67 -24.40
CA ARG A 58 -24.76 42.78 -25.86
C ARG A 58 -24.09 41.49 -26.33
N GLY A 59 -24.89 40.63 -26.93
CA GLY A 59 -24.46 39.32 -27.38
C GLY A 59 -23.53 39.36 -28.58
N GLU A 60 -22.71 38.33 -28.69
CA GLU A 60 -22.44 37.66 -29.96
C GLU A 60 -21.89 36.25 -29.68
N SER A 61 -22.60 35.28 -30.22
CA SER A 61 -22.33 33.85 -30.20
C SER A 61 -21.35 33.47 -31.31
N VAL A 62 -20.29 32.71 -30.99
CA VAL A 62 -19.57 31.93 -32.00
C VAL A 62 -19.34 30.52 -31.49
N ALA A 63 -19.83 29.59 -32.30
CA ALA A 63 -19.85 28.15 -32.11
C ALA A 63 -18.53 27.49 -32.54
N GLY A 64 -18.31 26.29 -32.01
CA GLY A 64 -17.75 25.19 -32.80
C GLY A 64 -16.39 24.66 -32.34
N GLY A 65 -16.32 23.34 -32.12
CA GLY A 65 -15.04 22.63 -32.17
C GLY A 65 -14.93 21.39 -31.30
N SER A 66 -15.72 20.34 -31.58
CA SER A 66 -15.45 18.98 -31.06
C SER A 66 -14.38 18.30 -31.92
N ARG A 67 -13.32 17.73 -31.31
CA ARG A 67 -12.49 16.69 -31.97
C ARG A 67 -12.32 15.47 -31.08
N LYS A 68 -12.85 14.36 -31.60
CA LYS A 68 -12.53 12.96 -31.30
C LYS A 68 -11.10 12.65 -31.73
N GLU A 69 -10.41 11.76 -31.02
CA GLU A 69 -9.61 10.70 -31.65
C GLU A 69 -9.27 9.58 -30.65
N GLY A 70 -9.34 8.33 -31.13
CA GLY A 70 -9.31 7.09 -30.36
C GLY A 70 -7.96 6.35 -30.38
N PRO A 71 -7.93 5.00 -30.34
CA PRO A 71 -7.17 4.23 -29.35
C PRO A 71 -5.94 3.48 -29.91
N LYS A 72 -4.91 3.26 -29.07
CA LYS A 72 -3.70 2.47 -29.39
C LYS A 72 -3.72 1.09 -28.70
N ALA A 73 -3.30 0.08 -29.48
CA ALA A 73 -3.40 -1.37 -29.26
C ALA A 73 -2.47 -1.96 -28.18
N PRO A 74 -2.74 -3.19 -27.67
CA PRO A 74 -1.87 -3.90 -26.73
C PRO A 74 -0.91 -4.88 -27.42
N VAL A 75 0.34 -4.89 -26.93
CA VAL A 75 1.47 -5.74 -27.35
C VAL A 75 1.49 -7.03 -26.52
N LYS A 76 1.70 -8.18 -27.19
CA LYS A 76 1.93 -9.50 -26.57
C LYS A 76 3.41 -9.68 -26.18
N PRO A 77 3.74 -10.44 -25.13
CA PRO A 77 5.06 -11.07 -25.01
C PRO A 77 5.00 -12.60 -25.21
N ILE A 78 6.01 -13.05 -25.95
CA ILE A 78 6.46 -14.42 -26.24
C ILE A 78 7.55 -14.81 -25.20
N VAL A 79 7.94 -16.10 -25.20
CA VAL A 79 9.15 -16.78 -24.65
C VAL A 79 8.75 -17.83 -23.60
N LYS A 80 8.71 -19.16 -23.81
CA LYS A 80 9.65 -20.21 -24.30
C LYS A 80 10.82 -20.59 -23.37
N ASN A 81 10.72 -21.83 -22.85
CA ASN A 81 11.74 -22.89 -22.66
C ASN A 81 12.40 -23.14 -21.27
N GLU A 82 12.11 -24.35 -20.75
CA GLU A 82 12.95 -25.45 -20.17
C GLU A 82 14.43 -25.17 -19.79
N PRO A 83 15.00 -25.88 -18.77
CA PRO A 83 15.58 -27.21 -19.06
C PRO A 83 15.57 -28.27 -17.93
N LYS A 84 15.58 -29.53 -18.39
CA LYS A 84 15.90 -30.80 -17.70
C LYS A 84 17.22 -30.78 -16.91
N GLY A 85 17.16 -31.06 -15.62
CA GLY A 85 18.29 -31.46 -14.78
C GLY A 85 18.24 -32.95 -14.45
N LYS A 86 19.29 -33.68 -14.82
CA LYS A 86 19.52 -35.10 -14.49
C LYS A 86 20.24 -35.15 -13.14
N GLU A 87 19.69 -35.82 -12.15
CA GLU A 87 20.38 -36.06 -10.88
C GLU A 87 20.81 -37.52 -10.75
N LYS A 88 22.03 -37.70 -10.23
CA LYS A 88 22.84 -38.90 -10.31
C LYS A 88 22.61 -39.79 -9.08
N LEU A 89 22.45 -41.08 -9.38
CA LEU A 89 22.89 -42.26 -8.63
C LEU A 89 23.68 -41.96 -7.34
N PHE A 90 23.02 -42.06 -6.19
CA PHE A 90 23.69 -42.37 -4.93
C PHE A 90 23.82 -43.89 -4.82
N ARG A 91 25.04 -44.34 -4.52
CA ARG A 91 25.33 -45.74 -4.20
C ARG A 91 24.88 -45.99 -2.77
N ASP A 92 24.06 -47.02 -2.60
CA ASP A 92 23.74 -47.64 -1.32
C ASP A 92 24.92 -48.52 -0.91
N ASP A 93 25.84 -47.96 -0.11
CA ASP A 93 26.76 -48.78 0.68
C ASP A 93 26.06 -49.13 2.01
N PRO A 94 25.99 -50.41 2.41
CA PRO A 94 25.40 -50.82 3.68
C PRO A 94 26.24 -50.28 4.84
N ILE A 95 25.69 -49.32 5.58
CA ILE A 95 26.27 -48.86 6.84
C ILE A 95 26.14 -50.03 7.82
N LEU A 96 27.29 -50.61 8.19
CA LEU A 96 27.38 -51.60 9.27
C LEU A 96 27.01 -50.89 10.56
N ASP A 97 25.79 -51.13 11.01
CA ASP A 97 25.26 -50.71 12.31
C ASP A 97 25.97 -51.57 13.37
N ILE A 98 27.03 -51.00 13.96
CA ILE A 98 27.63 -51.53 15.18
C ILE A 98 26.72 -51.04 16.30
N GLU A 99 25.68 -51.83 16.55
CA GLU A 99 24.72 -51.70 17.63
C GLU A 99 25.43 -51.93 18.97
N ASP A 100 26.16 -50.91 19.43
CA ASP A 100 26.60 -50.82 20.83
C ASP A 100 25.45 -50.18 21.59
N GLU A 101 24.57 -51.04 22.09
CA GLU A 101 23.35 -50.75 22.85
C GLU A 101 23.70 -50.25 24.28
N GLU A 102 24.63 -49.29 24.38
CA GLU A 102 24.94 -48.62 25.64
C GLU A 102 23.96 -47.46 25.80
N ALA A 103 23.02 -47.61 26.75
CA ALA A 103 21.97 -46.62 27.00
C ALA A 103 22.61 -45.23 27.18
N PRO A 104 22.25 -44.23 26.34
CA PRO A 104 22.89 -42.93 26.35
C PRO A 104 22.70 -42.30 27.73
N THR A 105 23.82 -41.98 28.37
CA THR A 105 23.84 -41.34 29.68
C THR A 105 23.02 -40.05 29.67
N GLU A 106 22.38 -39.69 30.80
CA GLU A 106 21.55 -38.47 30.88
C GLU A 106 22.29 -37.20 30.43
N GLU A 107 23.61 -37.16 30.60
CA GLU A 107 24.45 -36.05 30.15
C GLU A 107 24.56 -35.97 28.61
N GLU A 108 24.63 -37.11 27.93
CA GLU A 108 24.68 -37.15 26.46
C GLU A 108 23.35 -36.73 25.84
N LEU A 109 22.22 -37.16 26.42
CA LEU A 109 20.89 -36.69 26.03
C LEU A 109 20.76 -35.18 26.17
N LYS A 110 21.28 -34.59 27.26
CA LYS A 110 21.30 -33.14 27.46
C LYS A 110 22.15 -32.44 26.39
N ARG A 111 23.34 -32.95 26.05
CA ARG A 111 24.20 -32.38 24.99
C ARG A 111 23.55 -32.44 23.61
N ARG A 112 22.88 -33.55 23.29
CA ARG A 112 22.15 -33.71 22.02
C ARG A 112 21.00 -32.72 21.90
N LYS A 113 20.23 -32.52 22.98
CA LYS A 113 19.11 -31.57 23.02
C LYS A 113 19.56 -30.12 22.83
N VAL A 114 20.71 -29.73 23.40
CA VAL A 114 21.30 -28.40 23.18
C VAL A 114 21.64 -28.20 21.70
N ARG A 115 22.34 -29.15 21.08
CA ARG A 115 22.69 -29.07 19.65
C ARG A 115 21.46 -29.00 18.74
N GLU A 116 20.42 -29.75 19.05
CA GLU A 116 19.17 -29.74 18.29
C GLU A 116 18.45 -28.39 18.41
N SER A 117 18.41 -27.80 19.61
CA SER A 117 17.83 -26.47 19.82
C SER A 117 18.61 -25.36 19.11
N GLU A 118 19.94 -25.48 19.00
CA GLU A 118 20.77 -24.53 18.25
C GLU A 118 20.51 -24.59 16.73
N LEU A 119 20.32 -25.80 16.19
CA LEU A 119 19.98 -25.98 14.78
C LEU A 119 18.61 -25.41 14.44
N ASP A 120 17.61 -25.58 15.31
CA ASP A 120 16.28 -25.00 15.13
C ASP A 120 16.30 -23.47 15.17
N GLU A 121 17.06 -22.88 16.10
CA GLU A 121 17.27 -21.44 16.19
C GLU A 121 17.86 -20.87 14.88
N HIS A 122 18.90 -21.51 14.34
CA HIS A 122 19.52 -21.09 13.09
C HIS A 122 18.55 -21.15 11.91
N GLN A 123 17.76 -22.21 11.80
CA GLN A 123 16.72 -22.31 10.76
C GLN A 123 15.63 -21.23 10.94
N ARG A 124 15.26 -20.90 12.18
CA ARG A 124 14.31 -19.82 12.46
C ARG A 124 14.86 -18.47 11.99
N ILE A 125 16.13 -18.17 12.27
CA ILE A 125 16.78 -16.93 11.85
C ILE A 125 16.82 -16.82 10.32
N ILE A 126 17.14 -17.90 9.61
CA ILE A 126 17.15 -17.91 8.14
C ILE A 126 15.76 -17.57 7.59
N ARG A 127 14.71 -18.26 8.08
CA ARG A 127 13.33 -18.02 7.64
C ARG A 127 12.88 -16.58 7.90
N GLU A 128 13.21 -16.05 9.09
CA GLU A 128 12.87 -14.67 9.44
C GLU A 128 13.56 -13.64 8.53
N ALA A 129 14.83 -13.88 8.19
CA ALA A 129 15.57 -13.01 7.28
C ALA A 129 14.98 -13.03 5.86
N GLU A 130 14.60 -14.21 5.35
CA GLU A 130 13.95 -14.36 4.05
C GLU A 130 12.58 -13.68 3.99
N ASP A 131 11.78 -13.80 5.06
CA ASP A 131 10.46 -13.16 5.14
C ASP A 131 10.58 -11.63 5.21
N LYS A 132 11.58 -11.10 5.92
CA LYS A 132 11.87 -9.65 5.94
C LYS A 132 12.28 -9.14 4.55
N ASP A 133 13.19 -9.84 3.86
CA ASP A 133 13.59 -9.48 2.49
C ASP A 133 12.41 -9.52 1.51
N ARG A 134 11.53 -10.53 1.63
CA ARG A 134 10.31 -10.61 0.82
C ARG A 134 9.37 -9.43 1.09
N ALA A 135 9.12 -9.10 2.35
CA ALA A 135 8.26 -7.98 2.72
C ALA A 135 8.81 -6.63 2.22
N GLU A 136 10.13 -6.43 2.26
CA GLU A 136 10.77 -5.23 1.72
C GLU A 136 10.62 -5.13 0.19
N LYS A 137 10.83 -6.23 -0.53
CA LYS A 137 10.63 -6.29 -1.98
C LYS A 137 9.18 -6.00 -2.37
N GLU A 138 8.21 -6.55 -1.64
CA GLU A 138 6.79 -6.28 -1.87
C GLU A 138 6.42 -4.82 -1.58
N ALA A 139 6.95 -4.24 -0.51
CA ALA A 139 6.78 -2.82 -0.20
C ALA A 139 7.37 -1.93 -1.29
N GLN A 140 8.56 -2.28 -1.80
CA GLN A 140 9.22 -1.55 -2.88
C GLN A 140 8.45 -1.67 -4.19
N ALA A 141 7.98 -2.87 -4.54
CA ALA A 141 7.14 -3.09 -5.73
C ALA A 141 5.83 -2.28 -5.65
N THR A 142 5.23 -2.22 -4.47
CA THR A 142 4.04 -1.40 -4.19
C THR A 142 4.34 0.09 -4.33
N LEU A 143 5.50 0.55 -3.87
CA LEU A 143 5.91 1.94 -4.04
C LEU A 143 6.11 2.28 -5.52
N GLN A 144 6.77 1.41 -6.28
CA GLN A 144 7.01 1.60 -7.71
C GLN A 144 5.71 1.57 -8.52
N SER A 145 4.80 0.64 -8.22
CA SER A 145 3.49 0.60 -8.88
C SER A 145 2.67 1.87 -8.59
N LYS A 146 2.71 2.40 -7.36
CA LYS A 146 2.12 3.70 -7.03
C LYS A 146 2.75 4.85 -7.81
N LYS A 147 4.08 4.88 -7.98
CA LYS A 147 4.76 5.89 -8.81
C LYS A 147 4.32 5.84 -10.28
N LEU A 148 4.01 4.67 -10.82
CA LEU A 148 3.50 4.52 -12.18
C LEU A 148 2.04 4.95 -12.32
N LEU A 149 1.22 4.70 -11.29
CA LEU A 149 -0.19 5.09 -11.27
C LEU A 149 -0.39 6.60 -11.06
N PHE A 150 0.52 7.25 -10.34
CA PHE A 150 0.47 8.67 -10.06
C PHE A 150 1.66 9.37 -10.73
N PRO A 151 1.52 9.80 -11.99
CA PRO A 151 2.54 10.64 -12.62
C PRO A 151 2.77 11.90 -11.78
N LYS A 152 3.89 12.59 -12.00
CA LYS A 152 4.18 13.83 -11.27
C LYS A 152 3.13 14.89 -11.62
N TRP A 153 2.11 15.01 -10.76
CA TRP A 153 1.04 15.98 -10.92
C TRP A 153 1.60 17.37 -10.64
N THR A 154 1.83 18.13 -11.71
CA THR A 154 2.14 19.56 -11.58
C THR A 154 0.84 20.35 -11.51
N LEU A 155 0.81 21.47 -10.77
CA LEU A 155 -0.38 22.32 -10.67
C LEU A 155 -0.94 22.71 -12.06
N LYS A 156 -0.07 22.98 -13.02
CA LYS A 156 -0.44 23.28 -14.41
C LYS A 156 -1.13 22.09 -15.10
N GLN A 157 -0.64 20.87 -14.88
CA GLN A 157 -1.25 19.65 -15.41
C GLN A 157 -2.64 19.44 -14.81
N ILE A 158 -2.76 19.58 -13.48
CA ILE A 158 -4.04 19.49 -12.75
C ILE A 158 -5.04 20.50 -13.32
N GLN A 159 -4.64 21.76 -13.50
CA GLN A 159 -5.51 22.82 -14.03
C GLN A 159 -5.97 22.53 -15.46
N ARG A 160 -5.06 22.07 -16.33
CA ARG A 160 -5.40 21.70 -17.71
C ARG A 160 -6.41 20.54 -17.73
N ASP A 161 -6.08 19.45 -17.04
CA ASP A 161 -6.91 18.24 -17.04
C ASP A 161 -8.28 18.47 -16.37
N ALA A 162 -8.37 19.39 -15.40
CA ALA A 162 -9.63 19.77 -14.77
C ALA A 162 -10.57 20.54 -15.70
N VAL A 163 -10.01 21.33 -16.64
CA VAL A 163 -10.77 22.05 -17.66
C VAL A 163 -11.21 21.08 -18.76
N ASP A 164 -10.31 20.19 -19.20
CA ASP A 164 -10.58 19.28 -20.31
C ASP A 164 -11.46 18.08 -19.92
N LEU A 165 -11.34 17.58 -18.69
CA LEU A 165 -12.01 16.35 -18.22
C LEU A 165 -12.56 16.46 -16.78
N PRO A 166 -13.47 17.42 -16.50
CA PRO A 166 -13.96 17.67 -15.14
C PRO A 166 -14.65 16.46 -14.48
N SER A 167 -15.27 15.59 -15.29
CA SER A 167 -15.96 14.39 -14.79
C SER A 167 -15.03 13.27 -14.34
N GLN A 168 -13.79 13.19 -14.87
CA GLN A 168 -12.79 12.23 -14.41
C GLN A 168 -12.15 12.68 -13.10
N TYR A 169 -11.92 13.98 -12.96
CA TYR A 169 -11.36 14.58 -11.75
C TYR A 169 -12.25 14.36 -10.52
N TRP A 170 -13.58 14.48 -10.69
CA TRP A 170 -14.51 14.17 -9.60
C TRP A 170 -14.47 12.72 -9.14
N ARG A 171 -14.25 11.75 -10.06
CA ARG A 171 -14.13 10.33 -9.69
C ARG A 171 -12.83 10.07 -8.95
N LEU A 172 -11.71 10.64 -9.43
CA LEU A 172 -10.40 10.54 -8.78
C LEU A 172 -10.41 11.18 -7.39
N GLY A 173 -10.98 12.38 -7.26
CA GLY A 173 -11.14 13.05 -5.96
C GLY A 173 -11.96 12.23 -4.98
N LYS A 174 -13.07 11.64 -5.42
CA LYS A 174 -13.91 10.77 -4.59
C LYS A 174 -13.19 9.47 -4.18
N TRP A 175 -12.35 8.94 -5.05
CA TRP A 175 -11.53 7.74 -4.77
C TRP A 175 -10.39 8.05 -3.79
N MET A 176 -9.69 9.18 -3.95
CA MET A 176 -8.68 9.66 -3.00
C MET A 176 -9.29 9.93 -1.62
N LEU A 177 -10.46 10.57 -1.56
CA LEU A 177 -11.19 10.78 -0.30
C LEU A 177 -11.61 9.48 0.39
N ARG A 178 -11.87 8.42 -0.38
CA ARG A 178 -12.16 7.09 0.16
C ARG A 178 -10.89 6.41 0.67
N LEU A 179 -9.77 6.55 -0.06
CA LEU A 179 -8.47 6.02 0.35
C LEU A 179 -7.92 6.66 1.63
N LEU A 180 -8.22 7.94 1.87
CA LEU A 180 -7.83 8.67 3.09
C LEU A 180 -8.69 8.33 4.32
N ARG A 181 -9.82 7.62 4.14
CA ARG A 181 -10.71 7.20 5.23
C ARG A 181 -10.55 5.73 5.61
N SER A 182 -9.83 4.95 4.81
CA SER A 182 -9.51 3.53 5.06
C SER A 182 -8.12 3.41 5.64
#